data_AF-A0A1J4K3F8-F1
#
_entry.id   AF-A0A1J4K3F8-F1
#
_cell.length_a   1.000
_cell.length_b   1.000
_cell.length_c   1.000
_cell.angle_alpha   90.00
_cell.angle_beta   90.00
_cell.angle_gamma   90.00
#
_symmetry.space_group_name_H-M   'P 1'
#
loop_
_entity.id
_entity.type
_entity.pdbx_description
1 polymer ?
#
loop_
_entity_poly.entity_id
_entity_poly.type
_entity_poly.pdbx_seq_one_letter_code
_entity_poly.pdbx_strand_id
1 'polypeptide(L)'
;MYTSLHLSDLSDDSVINPTIVPPLHHGKTLYSSFGGLQSTFFDIQTKTSKIKQFSSQIQRYERRLREEKRRSESEKKKSLYAFDSEVKQLDQRYIDLQQIEKNLLNKRKAVENSISEQKVKLLEIESEFRRITKNNEWANITFAMKENESPISNSILQVKSDLEDVNLKIKNTRHKIFHYQKEILRIAENMTPIKSQNHLLKAKIDEIQADQIDKNYLQYETQKAIACTIERQRLSYTRSTIEKSINKILDRIIVLKDEKNRTIEKLLNMKAIINDTVVDSIHEQILQYKEATLRKRKLYDERKNSSHISISYELELKIELDSIREDLSIVNKQWQKVAKILNARNYEVNKLEKKLDLNNEFIYFDKEDKKLEALISQIHEKRIEYAKLSKMKPKEVDYRLNEDEIKSIKEKMLLDEIQMKSELSDTKIEICELHSQINELNQHIQKKLRRKHHSKSSISSFGSNYSHFNDKEKEKSNLTITENSKYHEKEEEEEEGFEEDENMVITPKIILLKENIRDIEHEIEIASIKKEKRVQKLQEKREQINSYLSQLDEYNVRPIIIRDLFDKYDRSLDWLINATFSQLKFWRKLLMPSPQILNDWNIKTLSPSYNEAEGISMKFSLYR
;
A
#
# COMPACT_ATOMS: atom_id res chain seq x y z
N MET A 1 36.90 -37.43 4.06
CA MET A 1 38.20 -37.56 4.77
C MET A 1 37.90 -37.77 6.24
N TYR A 2 37.81 -39.02 6.67
CA TYR A 2 37.72 -39.41 8.08
C TYR A 2 38.72 -40.54 8.29
N THR A 3 39.70 -40.30 9.14
CA THR A 3 40.70 -41.29 9.56
C THR A 3 40.11 -42.16 10.65
N SER A 4 39.92 -43.44 10.33
CA SER A 4 39.66 -44.54 11.25
C SER A 4 40.92 -44.88 12.04
N LEU A 5 40.86 -44.83 13.37
CA LEU A 5 41.88 -45.38 14.26
C LEU A 5 41.43 -46.78 14.70
N HIS A 6 42.03 -47.79 14.07
CA HIS A 6 42.05 -49.17 14.53
C HIS A 6 42.98 -49.30 15.74
N LEU A 7 42.44 -49.86 16.82
CA LEU A 7 43.21 -50.53 17.87
C LEU A 7 42.53 -51.88 18.11
N SER A 8 42.82 -52.81 17.22
CA SER A 8 42.57 -54.24 17.37
C SER A 8 43.85 -54.90 16.91
N ASP A 9 44.71 -55.27 17.84
CA ASP A 9 45.76 -56.28 17.72
C ASP A 9 46.45 -56.41 19.09
N LEU A 10 46.92 -57.64 19.39
CA LEU A 10 47.36 -58.21 20.68
C LEU A 10 46.20 -58.94 21.40
N SER A 11 46.19 -60.26 21.55
CA SER A 11 47.20 -61.28 21.25
C SER A 11 46.56 -62.66 21.47
N ASP A 12 46.96 -63.61 20.64
CA ASP A 12 46.83 -65.05 20.84
C ASP A 12 47.28 -65.50 22.24
N ASP A 13 46.62 -66.52 22.81
CA ASP A 13 47.33 -67.76 23.14
C ASP A 13 46.42 -68.89 23.65
N SER A 14 46.50 -69.99 22.90
CA SER A 14 46.57 -71.40 23.33
C SER A 14 45.41 -72.11 24.05
N VAL A 15 44.96 -73.14 23.34
CA VAL A 15 44.18 -74.33 23.72
C VAL A 15 44.96 -75.22 24.70
N ILE A 16 44.33 -75.74 25.77
CA ILE A 16 44.63 -77.09 26.33
C ILE A 16 43.35 -77.73 26.92
N ASN A 17 42.84 -78.75 26.23
CA ASN A 17 42.16 -79.92 26.84
C ASN A 17 43.26 -80.80 27.49
N PRO A 18 43.00 -81.58 28.57
CA PRO A 18 42.59 -82.95 28.28
C PRO A 18 41.69 -83.65 29.32
N THR A 19 41.06 -84.67 28.76
CA THR A 19 40.23 -85.74 29.30
C THR A 19 41.06 -86.87 29.94
N ILE A 20 40.41 -87.72 30.76
CA ILE A 20 40.65 -89.18 30.97
C ILE A 20 41.66 -89.64 32.07
N VAL A 21 41.10 -90.05 33.24
CA VAL A 21 41.23 -91.32 34.04
C VAL A 21 42.27 -92.34 33.50
N PRO A 22 43.09 -93.13 34.26
CA PRO A 22 42.58 -94.27 35.09
C PRO A 22 43.57 -94.84 36.17
N PRO A 23 43.58 -96.14 36.59
CA PRO A 23 43.82 -96.60 37.98
C PRO A 23 45.08 -97.53 38.10
N LEU A 24 45.14 -98.37 39.15
CA LEU A 24 46.07 -99.51 39.40
C LEU A 24 47.45 -99.14 39.98
N HIS A 25 47.67 -99.30 41.30
CA HIS A 25 48.06 -100.52 42.05
C HIS A 25 49.53 -100.92 41.94
N HIS A 26 50.18 -100.95 43.12
CA HIS A 26 51.36 -101.71 43.62
C HIS A 26 52.25 -100.71 44.39
N GLY A 27 52.70 -100.87 45.63
CA GLY A 27 52.74 -101.98 46.57
C GLY A 27 53.94 -101.71 47.50
N LYS A 28 53.81 -102.06 48.78
CA LYS A 28 54.87 -102.21 49.81
C LYS A 28 55.36 -100.98 50.59
N THR A 29 54.85 -100.92 51.82
CA THR A 29 55.59 -100.82 53.10
C THR A 29 56.78 -99.86 53.21
N LEU A 30 56.73 -98.95 54.19
CA LEU A 30 57.32 -99.17 55.53
C LEU A 30 56.98 -97.99 56.47
N TYR A 31 56.44 -98.37 57.63
CA TYR A 31 56.56 -97.75 58.96
C TYR A 31 56.38 -96.24 59.19
N SER A 32 55.45 -96.00 60.13
CA SER A 32 55.46 -94.98 61.19
C SER A 32 55.27 -93.52 60.75
N SER A 33 54.48 -92.68 61.41
CA SER A 33 53.81 -92.77 62.70
C SER A 33 52.58 -91.86 62.64
N PHE A 34 51.44 -92.43 62.98
CA PHE A 34 50.16 -91.76 63.18
C PHE A 34 50.26 -90.79 64.37
N GLY A 35 49.99 -89.50 64.14
CA GLY A 35 49.92 -88.51 65.23
C GLY A 35 49.82 -87.07 64.72
N GLY A 36 48.80 -86.73 63.92
CA GLY A 36 48.61 -85.34 63.47
C GLY A 36 47.56 -85.10 62.38
N LEU A 37 46.90 -86.14 61.88
CA LEU A 37 46.03 -86.03 60.69
C LEU A 37 44.62 -85.52 60.95
N GLN A 38 44.18 -85.38 62.21
CA GLN A 38 42.82 -84.92 62.50
C GLN A 38 42.68 -83.38 62.50
N SER A 39 43.71 -82.63 62.94
CA SER A 39 43.65 -81.15 62.92
C SER A 39 43.86 -80.58 61.52
N THR A 40 44.80 -81.15 60.76
CA THR A 40 45.12 -80.69 59.40
C THR A 40 43.97 -80.93 58.42
N PHE A 41 43.22 -82.03 58.56
CA PHE A 41 42.05 -82.30 57.72
C PHE A 41 40.92 -81.30 57.97
N PHE A 42 40.67 -80.93 59.24
CA PHE A 42 39.66 -79.93 59.58
C PHE A 42 40.04 -78.53 59.04
N ASP A 43 41.32 -78.16 59.10
CA ASP A 43 41.82 -76.91 58.53
C ASP A 43 41.74 -76.87 57.00
N ILE A 44 41.98 -78.00 56.32
CA ILE A 44 41.81 -78.11 54.87
C ILE A 44 40.32 -78.04 54.51
N GLN A 45 39.43 -78.66 55.29
CA GLN A 45 38.00 -78.63 55.06
C GLN A 45 37.40 -77.22 55.28
N THR A 46 37.87 -76.49 56.29
CA THR A 46 37.45 -75.10 56.52
C THR A 46 37.99 -74.15 55.45
N LYS A 47 39.24 -74.33 55.00
CA LYS A 47 39.83 -73.55 53.88
C LYS A 47 39.10 -73.82 52.56
N THR A 48 38.83 -75.08 52.23
CA THR A 48 38.07 -75.44 51.00
C THR A 48 36.63 -74.93 51.05
N SER A 49 36.01 -74.90 52.22
CA SER A 49 34.69 -74.28 52.42
C SER A 49 34.73 -72.77 52.20
N LYS A 50 35.74 -72.07 52.73
CA LYS A 50 35.96 -70.63 52.47
C LYS A 50 36.23 -70.35 50.99
N ILE A 51 37.03 -71.18 50.32
CA ILE A 51 37.28 -71.05 48.87
C ILE A 51 35.99 -71.24 48.07
N LYS A 52 35.16 -72.22 48.42
CA LYS A 52 33.83 -72.41 47.80
C LYS A 52 32.92 -71.21 48.05
N GLN A 53 32.93 -70.64 49.26
CA GLN A 53 32.20 -69.41 49.58
C GLN A 53 32.69 -68.22 48.72
N PHE A 54 34.00 -67.99 48.63
CA PHE A 54 34.56 -66.93 47.78
C PHE A 54 34.26 -67.15 46.30
N SER A 55 34.37 -68.37 45.79
CA SER A 55 34.00 -68.71 44.42
C SER A 55 32.52 -68.40 44.14
N SER A 56 31.63 -68.76 45.07
CA SER A 56 30.21 -68.42 44.95
C SER A 56 29.93 -66.91 45.02
N GLN A 57 30.71 -66.16 45.82
CA GLN A 57 30.63 -64.70 45.88
C GLN A 57 31.12 -64.07 44.57
N ILE A 58 32.25 -64.50 44.03
CA ILE A 58 32.79 -64.04 42.74
C ILE A 58 31.78 -64.29 41.63
N GLN A 59 31.20 -65.49 41.54
CA GLN A 59 30.16 -65.79 40.55
C GLN A 59 28.91 -64.90 40.70
N ARG A 60 28.51 -64.57 41.94
CA ARG A 60 27.42 -63.62 42.19
C ARG A 60 27.78 -62.20 41.73
N TYR A 61 29.01 -61.75 41.98
CA TYR A 61 29.49 -60.43 41.52
C TYR A 61 29.56 -60.37 39.99
N GLU A 62 30.11 -61.39 39.33
CA GLU A 62 30.13 -61.45 37.87
C GLU A 62 28.74 -61.46 37.25
N ARG A 63 27.78 -62.18 37.86
CA ARG A 63 26.39 -62.19 37.39
C ARG A 63 25.77 -60.80 37.55
N ARG A 64 25.94 -60.15 38.70
CA ARG A 64 25.48 -58.77 38.92
C ARG A 64 26.09 -57.80 37.92
N LEU A 65 27.40 -57.88 37.68
CA LEU A 65 28.10 -57.01 36.73
C LEU A 65 27.59 -57.22 35.30
N ARG A 66 27.34 -58.47 34.89
CA ARG A 66 26.76 -58.79 33.57
C ARG A 66 25.33 -58.27 33.44
N GLU A 67 24.52 -58.41 34.48
CA GLU A 67 23.14 -57.88 34.51
C GLU A 67 23.12 -56.35 34.47
N GLU A 68 23.99 -55.68 35.23
CA GLU A 68 24.13 -54.24 35.25
C GLU A 68 24.62 -53.69 33.90
N LYS A 69 25.60 -54.36 33.28
CA LYS A 69 26.04 -54.04 31.91
C LYS A 69 24.89 -54.15 30.91
N ARG A 70 24.11 -55.23 30.95
CA ARG A 70 22.93 -55.41 30.08
C ARG A 70 21.86 -54.36 30.32
N ARG A 71 21.59 -54.00 31.58
CA ARG A 71 20.65 -52.93 31.94
C ARG A 71 21.13 -51.59 31.39
N SER A 72 22.38 -51.22 31.64
CA SER A 72 22.98 -49.98 31.13
C SER A 72 22.98 -49.92 29.59
N GLU A 73 23.31 -51.02 28.90
CA GLU A 73 23.24 -51.09 27.44
C GLU A 73 21.82 -50.98 26.91
N SER A 74 20.85 -51.62 27.58
CA SER A 74 19.43 -51.49 27.22
C SER A 74 18.91 -50.08 27.45
N GLU A 75 19.31 -49.42 28.54
CA GLU A 75 18.94 -48.04 28.84
C GLU A 75 19.55 -47.07 27.82
N LYS A 76 20.85 -47.23 27.49
CA LYS A 76 21.52 -46.46 26.44
C LYS A 76 20.85 -46.63 25.08
N LYS A 77 20.45 -47.85 24.72
CA LYS A 77 19.70 -48.10 23.48
C LYS A 77 18.34 -47.43 23.50
N LYS A 78 17.59 -47.53 24.60
CA LYS A 78 16.31 -46.83 24.76
C LYS A 78 16.46 -45.31 24.64
N SER A 79 17.47 -44.72 25.28
CA SER A 79 17.75 -43.29 25.15
C SER A 79 18.14 -42.91 23.72
N LEU A 80 18.94 -43.75 23.03
CA LEU A 80 19.33 -43.49 21.65
C LEU A 80 18.13 -43.54 20.69
N TYR A 81 17.23 -44.50 20.85
CA TYR A 81 15.98 -44.54 20.08
C TYR A 81 15.06 -43.35 20.38
N ALA A 82 14.98 -42.91 21.64
CA ALA A 82 14.25 -41.70 21.99
C ALA A 82 14.85 -40.47 21.30
N PHE A 83 16.18 -40.30 21.34
CA PHE A 83 16.88 -39.22 20.63
C PHE A 83 16.66 -39.28 19.12
N ASP A 84 16.77 -40.45 18.48
CA ASP A 84 16.52 -40.59 17.05
C ASP A 84 15.06 -40.22 16.69
N SER A 85 14.11 -40.54 17.55
CA SER A 85 12.71 -40.16 17.35
C SER A 85 12.51 -38.64 17.50
N GLU A 86 13.17 -38.00 18.46
CA GLU A 86 13.15 -36.55 18.65
C GLU A 86 13.81 -35.83 17.47
N VAL A 87 14.95 -36.33 16.99
CA VAL A 87 15.63 -35.78 15.81
C VAL A 87 14.72 -35.86 14.58
N LYS A 88 14.06 -36.99 14.34
CA LYS A 88 13.08 -37.10 13.24
C LYS A 88 11.91 -36.13 13.38
N GLN A 89 11.41 -35.91 14.60
CA GLN A 89 10.36 -34.92 14.84
C GLN A 89 10.86 -33.49 14.59
N LEU A 90 12.11 -33.18 14.98
CA LEU A 90 12.72 -31.89 14.71
C LEU A 90 12.95 -31.65 13.21
N ASP A 91 13.38 -32.67 12.47
CA ASP A 91 13.54 -32.59 11.01
C ASP A 91 12.20 -32.34 10.32
N GLN A 92 11.14 -33.03 10.76
CA GLN A 92 9.80 -32.79 10.23
C GLN A 92 9.33 -31.35 10.52
N ARG A 93 9.50 -30.88 11.76
CA ARG A 93 9.17 -29.49 12.13
C ARG A 93 9.98 -28.48 11.33
N TYR A 94 11.25 -28.78 11.04
CA TYR A 94 12.10 -27.93 10.22
C TYR A 94 11.57 -27.82 8.78
N ILE A 95 11.18 -28.94 8.16
CA ILE A 95 10.56 -28.97 6.83
C ILE A 95 9.26 -28.16 6.83
N ASP A 96 8.39 -28.36 7.83
CA ASP A 96 7.13 -27.64 7.95
C ASP A 96 7.36 -26.12 8.10
N LEU A 97 8.35 -25.72 8.91
CA LEU A 97 8.75 -24.32 9.06
C LEU A 97 9.26 -23.71 7.75
N GLN A 98 10.07 -24.44 6.97
CA GLN A 98 10.52 -23.97 5.65
C GLN A 98 9.35 -23.78 4.68
N GLN A 99 8.35 -24.67 4.71
CA GLN A 99 7.14 -24.52 3.90
C GLN A 99 6.32 -23.30 4.33
N ILE A 100 6.17 -23.07 5.63
CA ILE A 100 5.50 -21.89 6.19
C ILE A 100 6.23 -20.62 5.77
N GLU A 101 7.57 -20.58 5.86
CA GLU A 101 8.38 -19.43 5.44
C GLU A 101 8.19 -19.12 3.95
N LYS A 102 8.22 -20.15 3.09
CA LYS A 102 7.96 -20.00 1.65
C LYS A 102 6.56 -19.45 1.39
N ASN A 103 5.56 -19.94 2.12
CA ASN A 103 4.18 -19.45 2.03
C ASN A 103 4.04 -18.01 2.50
N LEU A 104 4.70 -17.62 3.59
CA LEU A 104 4.74 -16.25 4.10
C LEU A 104 5.44 -15.31 3.11
N LEU A 105 6.55 -15.74 2.49
CA LEU A 105 7.24 -14.97 1.46
C LEU A 105 6.33 -14.71 0.24
N ASN A 106 5.58 -15.72 -0.20
CA ASN A 106 4.63 -15.59 -1.29
C ASN A 106 3.46 -14.67 -0.94
N LYS A 107 2.90 -14.80 0.27
CA LYS A 107 1.86 -13.89 0.77
C LYS A 107 2.37 -12.46 0.87
N ARG A 108 3.59 -12.26 1.35
CA ARG A 108 4.24 -10.94 1.42
C ARG A 108 4.39 -10.33 0.02
N LYS A 109 4.90 -11.08 -0.95
CA LYS A 109 5.00 -10.61 -2.35
C LYS A 109 3.63 -10.25 -2.94
N ALA A 110 2.60 -11.04 -2.67
CA ALA A 110 1.24 -10.74 -3.11
C ALA A 110 0.70 -9.44 -2.48
N VAL A 111 0.95 -9.22 -1.19
CA VAL A 111 0.60 -7.98 -0.49
C VAL A 111 1.39 -6.79 -1.03
N GLU A 112 2.70 -6.93 -1.24
CA GLU A 112 3.55 -5.88 -1.83
C GLU A 112 3.08 -5.49 -3.24
N ASN A 113 2.69 -6.47 -4.07
CA ASN A 113 2.10 -6.23 -5.38
C ASN A 113 0.76 -5.47 -5.24
N SER A 114 -0.14 -5.92 -4.36
CA SER A 114 -1.41 -5.22 -4.11
C SER A 114 -1.22 -3.79 -3.60
N ILE A 115 -0.24 -3.55 -2.72
CA ILE A 115 0.10 -2.20 -2.24
C ILE A 115 0.65 -1.35 -3.39
N SER A 116 1.49 -1.93 -4.25
CA SER A 116 2.03 -1.22 -5.41
C SER A 116 0.92 -0.81 -6.40
N GLU A 117 -0.05 -1.68 -6.64
CA GLU A 117 -1.23 -1.39 -7.48
C GLU A 117 -2.11 -0.30 -6.85
N GLN A 118 -2.36 -0.38 -5.54
CA GLN A 118 -3.09 0.67 -4.82
C GLN A 118 -2.37 2.01 -4.86
N LYS A 119 -1.04 2.03 -4.73
CA LYS A 119 -0.24 3.25 -4.84
C LYS A 119 -0.34 3.88 -6.23
N VAL A 120 -0.34 3.08 -7.29
CA VAL A 120 -0.56 3.57 -8.66
C VAL A 120 -1.96 4.17 -8.79
N LYS A 121 -3.01 3.49 -8.31
CA LYS A 121 -4.39 4.03 -8.30
C LYS A 121 -4.50 5.33 -7.50
N LEU A 122 -3.84 5.43 -6.35
CA LEU A 122 -3.82 6.66 -5.55
C LEU A 122 -3.12 7.81 -6.29
N LEU A 123 -2.01 7.53 -6.99
CA LEU A 123 -1.34 8.54 -7.83
C LEU A 123 -2.22 8.99 -9.00
N GLU A 124 -2.98 8.08 -9.61
CA GLU A 124 -3.96 8.41 -10.63
C GLU A 124 -5.06 9.32 -10.06
N ILE A 125 -5.65 8.96 -8.91
CA ILE A 125 -6.65 9.77 -8.21
C ILE A 125 -6.09 11.13 -7.81
N GLU A 126 -4.86 11.21 -7.31
CA GLU A 126 -4.23 12.48 -6.96
C GLU A 126 -4.01 13.36 -8.21
N SER A 127 -3.63 12.75 -9.33
CA SER A 127 -3.50 13.46 -10.60
C SER A 127 -4.85 13.96 -11.12
N GLU A 128 -5.92 13.18 -10.94
CA GLU A 128 -7.29 13.58 -11.26
C GLU A 128 -7.78 14.69 -10.33
N PHE A 129 -7.54 14.57 -9.02
CA PHE A 129 -7.84 15.61 -8.05
C PHE A 129 -7.14 16.91 -8.40
N ARG A 130 -5.84 16.88 -8.75
CA ARG A 130 -5.09 18.07 -9.22
C ARG A 130 -5.64 18.66 -10.52
N ARG A 131 -6.25 17.85 -11.40
CA ARG A 131 -6.94 18.34 -12.61
C ARG A 131 -8.28 18.98 -12.25
N ILE A 132 -9.05 18.35 -11.37
CA ILE A 132 -10.33 18.86 -10.89
C ILE A 132 -10.13 20.17 -10.13
N THR A 133 -9.13 20.29 -9.25
CA THR A 133 -8.85 21.54 -8.54
C THR A 133 -8.45 22.65 -9.50
N LYS A 134 -7.63 22.39 -10.51
CA LYS A 134 -7.32 23.38 -11.57
C LYS A 134 -8.56 23.78 -12.38
N ASN A 135 -9.42 22.82 -12.71
CA ASN A 135 -10.68 23.10 -13.40
C ASN A 135 -11.66 23.88 -12.51
N ASN A 136 -11.70 23.60 -11.21
CA ASN A 136 -12.50 24.34 -10.24
C ASN A 136 -11.94 25.73 -9.96
N GLU A 137 -10.62 25.93 -9.95
CA GLU A 137 -10.03 27.26 -9.89
C GLU A 137 -10.39 28.07 -11.13
N TRP A 138 -10.31 27.45 -12.32
CA TRP A 138 -10.79 28.08 -13.55
C TRP A 138 -12.28 28.39 -13.50
N ALA A 139 -13.12 27.44 -13.05
CA ALA A 139 -14.56 27.64 -12.89
C ALA A 139 -14.87 28.72 -11.86
N ASN A 140 -14.22 28.71 -10.70
CA ASN A 140 -14.39 29.74 -9.67
C ASN A 140 -13.94 31.11 -10.18
N ILE A 141 -12.85 31.22 -10.95
CA ILE A 141 -12.44 32.49 -11.57
C ILE A 141 -13.46 32.95 -12.63
N THR A 142 -14.05 32.02 -13.37
CA THR A 142 -14.99 32.30 -14.47
C THR A 142 -16.41 32.61 -13.95
N PHE A 143 -16.82 32.00 -12.85
CA PHE A 143 -18.15 32.17 -12.23
C PHE A 143 -18.17 33.13 -11.04
N ALA A 144 -17.02 33.48 -10.42
CA ALA A 144 -16.96 34.50 -9.37
C ALA A 144 -17.31 35.92 -9.88
N MET A 145 -17.32 36.15 -11.19
CA MET A 145 -17.87 37.40 -11.75
C MET A 145 -19.40 37.44 -11.81
N LYS A 146 -20.10 36.40 -11.34
CA LYS A 146 -21.55 36.27 -11.53
C LYS A 146 -22.32 35.64 -10.37
N GLU A 147 -22.01 35.93 -9.11
CA GLU A 147 -22.90 35.57 -7.99
C GLU A 147 -22.97 36.67 -6.91
N ASN A 148 -23.87 37.63 -7.12
CA ASN A 148 -24.68 38.11 -6.02
C ASN A 148 -25.83 37.11 -5.84
N GLU A 149 -26.04 36.67 -4.60
CA GLU A 149 -27.23 35.98 -4.07
C GLU A 149 -27.51 34.55 -4.57
N SER A 150 -27.13 33.55 -3.74
CA SER A 150 -27.73 32.21 -3.80
C SER A 150 -28.55 31.91 -2.52
N PRO A 151 -29.72 31.25 -2.66
CA PRO A 151 -30.70 31.03 -1.58
C PRO A 151 -30.25 30.02 -0.51
N ILE A 152 -29.15 29.31 -0.74
CA ILE A 152 -28.62 28.26 0.17
C ILE A 152 -28.04 28.89 1.44
N SER A 153 -27.43 30.07 1.34
CA SER A 153 -26.86 30.79 2.48
C SER A 153 -27.94 31.19 3.51
N ASN A 154 -29.10 31.63 3.03
CA ASN A 154 -30.23 32.01 3.89
C ASN A 154 -30.85 30.80 4.61
N SER A 155 -30.91 29.64 3.95
CA SER A 155 -31.43 28.41 4.58
C SER A 155 -30.53 27.90 5.70
N ILE A 156 -29.20 28.05 5.57
CA ILE A 156 -28.24 27.65 6.61
C ILE A 156 -28.32 28.58 7.82
N LEU A 157 -28.48 29.89 7.58
CA LEU A 157 -28.70 30.87 8.66
C LEU A 157 -30.01 30.61 9.42
N GLN A 158 -31.06 30.19 8.72
CA GLN A 158 -32.35 29.88 9.34
C GLN A 158 -32.31 28.61 10.19
N VAL A 159 -31.68 27.53 9.70
CA VAL A 159 -31.46 26.31 10.51
C VAL A 159 -30.62 26.58 11.75
N LYS A 160 -29.64 27.49 11.66
CA LYS A 160 -28.83 27.90 12.82
C LYS A 160 -29.66 28.64 13.87
N SER A 161 -30.56 29.52 13.44
CA SER A 161 -31.51 30.22 14.32
C SER A 161 -32.46 29.23 15.03
N ASP A 162 -33.02 28.27 14.29
CA ASP A 162 -33.93 27.26 14.87
C ASP A 162 -33.22 26.37 15.91
N LEU A 163 -31.93 26.09 15.70
CA LEU A 163 -31.12 25.31 16.64
C LEU A 163 -30.85 26.08 17.95
N GLU A 164 -30.67 27.40 17.86
CA GLU A 164 -30.52 28.27 19.03
C GLU A 164 -31.81 28.32 19.87
N ASP A 165 -32.98 28.38 19.22
CA ASP A 165 -34.29 28.34 19.90
C ASP A 165 -34.55 27.00 20.60
N VAL A 166 -34.17 25.88 19.99
CA VAL A 166 -34.27 24.56 20.61
C VAL A 166 -33.35 24.46 21.84
N ASN A 167 -32.13 24.98 21.75
CA ASN A 167 -31.20 25.03 22.89
C ASN A 167 -31.75 25.88 24.04
N LEU A 168 -32.40 27.01 23.75
CA LEU A 168 -33.04 27.84 24.75
C LEU A 168 -34.20 27.10 25.46
N LYS A 169 -35.02 26.37 24.69
CA LYS A 169 -36.10 25.53 25.23
C LYS A 169 -35.57 24.41 26.13
N ILE A 170 -34.47 23.74 25.74
CA ILE A 170 -33.82 22.71 26.56
C ILE A 170 -33.28 23.30 27.87
N LYS A 171 -32.70 24.50 27.84
CA LYS A 171 -32.21 25.17 29.05
C LYS A 171 -33.37 25.51 30.01
N ASN A 172 -34.49 25.97 29.47
CA ASN A 172 -35.69 26.30 30.26
C ASN A 172 -36.34 25.05 30.88
N THR A 173 -36.41 23.93 30.16
CA THR A 173 -36.94 22.68 30.73
C THR A 173 -36.03 22.11 31.83
N ARG A 174 -34.70 22.17 31.65
CA ARG A 174 -33.75 21.80 32.71
C ARG A 174 -33.94 22.64 33.97
N HIS A 175 -34.15 23.95 33.84
CA HIS A 175 -34.40 24.82 34.98
C HIS A 175 -35.70 24.47 35.72
N LYS A 176 -36.78 24.17 34.97
CA LYS A 176 -38.05 23.71 35.56
C LYS A 176 -37.91 22.37 36.29
N ILE A 177 -37.17 21.41 35.71
CA ILE A 177 -36.91 20.11 36.35
C ILE A 177 -36.16 20.33 37.67
N PHE A 178 -35.12 21.16 37.67
CA PHE A 178 -34.36 21.47 38.88
C PHE A 178 -35.22 22.16 39.95
N HIS A 179 -36.10 23.09 39.55
CA HIS A 179 -37.06 23.73 40.44
C HIS A 179 -38.00 22.69 41.08
N TYR A 180 -38.60 21.80 40.30
CA TYR A 180 -39.50 20.76 40.83
C TYR A 180 -38.78 19.77 41.74
N GLN A 181 -37.54 19.39 41.42
CA GLN A 181 -36.73 18.53 42.31
C GLN A 181 -36.48 19.21 43.66
N LYS A 182 -36.18 20.51 43.66
CA LYS A 182 -35.98 21.29 44.89
C LYS A 182 -37.26 21.43 45.72
N GLU A 183 -38.40 21.62 45.07
CA GLU A 183 -39.70 21.68 45.76
C GLU A 183 -40.10 20.32 46.35
N ILE A 184 -39.84 19.21 45.65
CA ILE A 184 -40.07 17.86 46.19
C ILE A 184 -39.23 17.61 47.46
N LEU A 185 -37.96 18.05 47.46
CA LEU A 185 -37.10 17.94 48.64
C LEU A 185 -37.64 18.77 49.82
N ARG A 186 -38.11 20.00 49.59
CA ARG A 186 -38.75 20.84 50.61
C ARG A 186 -40.02 20.20 51.18
N ILE A 187 -40.86 19.63 50.33
CA ILE A 187 -42.09 18.93 50.77
C ILE A 187 -41.72 17.70 51.62
N ALA A 188 -40.67 16.96 51.23
CA ALA A 188 -40.20 15.81 51.99
C ALA A 188 -39.65 16.21 53.38
N GLU A 189 -38.87 17.29 53.46
CA GLU A 189 -38.39 17.85 54.73
C GLU A 189 -39.56 18.26 55.63
N ASN A 190 -40.55 18.98 55.09
CA ASN A 190 -41.75 19.41 55.83
C ASN A 190 -42.64 18.25 56.29
N MET A 191 -42.64 17.11 55.59
CA MET A 191 -43.41 15.92 55.97
C MET A 191 -42.77 15.10 57.11
N THR A 192 -41.48 15.30 57.37
CA THR A 192 -40.73 14.56 58.40
C THR A 192 -41.23 14.83 59.83
N PRO A 193 -41.49 16.09 60.27
CA PRO A 193 -42.07 16.35 61.59
C PRO A 193 -43.52 15.88 61.72
N ILE A 194 -44.29 15.84 60.63
CA ILE A 194 -45.67 15.30 60.65
C ILE A 194 -45.64 13.79 60.88
N LYS A 195 -44.68 13.08 60.27
CA LYS A 195 -44.49 11.64 60.52
C LYS A 195 -44.06 11.36 61.96
N SER A 196 -43.14 12.15 62.53
CA SER A 196 -42.73 11.96 63.93
C SER A 196 -43.87 12.26 64.92
N GLN A 197 -44.69 13.29 64.66
CA GLN A 197 -45.90 13.57 65.44
C GLN A 197 -46.94 12.44 65.33
N ASN A 198 -47.13 11.87 64.14
CA ASN A 198 -48.00 10.71 63.95
C ASN A 198 -47.50 9.47 64.70
N HIS A 199 -46.19 9.23 64.74
CA HIS A 199 -45.61 8.15 65.54
C HIS A 199 -45.81 8.38 67.04
N LEU A 200 -45.68 9.61 67.52
CA LEU A 200 -45.90 9.97 68.92
C LEU A 200 -47.38 9.85 69.33
N LEU A 201 -48.30 10.27 68.47
CA LEU A 201 -49.74 10.09 68.67
C LEU A 201 -50.12 8.62 68.67
N LYS A 202 -49.50 7.81 67.81
CA LYS A 202 -49.75 6.36 67.77
C LYS A 202 -49.26 5.68 69.04
N ALA A 203 -48.06 6.03 69.53
CA ALA A 203 -47.56 5.52 70.81
C ALA A 203 -48.46 5.90 72.00
N LYS A 204 -49.00 7.13 72.01
CA LYS A 204 -49.98 7.55 73.04
C LYS A 204 -51.31 6.82 72.94
N ILE A 205 -51.78 6.52 71.74
CA ILE A 205 -52.99 5.72 71.53
C ILE A 205 -52.77 4.29 72.03
N ASP A 206 -51.59 3.72 71.78
CA ASP A 206 -51.24 2.37 72.23
C ASP A 206 -51.10 2.31 73.77
N GLU A 207 -50.60 3.36 74.44
CA GLU A 207 -50.62 3.48 75.92
C GLU A 207 -52.04 3.58 76.49
N ILE A 208 -52.91 4.39 75.90
CA ILE A 208 -54.32 4.53 76.34
C ILE A 208 -55.10 3.23 76.13
N GLN A 209 -54.78 2.46 75.09
CA GLN A 209 -55.35 1.14 74.85
C GLN A 209 -54.84 0.08 75.82
N ALA A 210 -53.63 0.24 76.37
CA ALA A 210 -53.10 -0.63 77.42
C ALA A 210 -53.81 -0.41 78.77
N ASP A 211 -54.20 0.83 79.08
CA ASP A 211 -54.84 1.20 80.35
C ASP A 211 -56.34 0.87 80.44
N GLN A 212 -57.01 0.56 79.31
CA GLN A 212 -58.45 0.25 79.27
C GLN A 212 -58.80 -1.24 79.23
N ILE A 213 -57.83 -2.14 79.45
CA ILE A 213 -58.10 -3.58 79.50
C ILE A 213 -58.49 -3.98 80.93
N ASP A 214 -59.63 -3.47 81.38
CA ASP A 214 -60.47 -4.18 82.35
C ASP A 214 -61.92 -3.70 82.23
N LYS A 215 -62.79 -4.64 81.78
CA LYS A 215 -64.24 -4.53 81.50
C LYS A 215 -64.65 -4.13 80.06
N ASN A 216 -64.50 -5.07 79.11
CA ASN A 216 -65.54 -5.45 78.11
C ASN A 216 -64.97 -6.33 76.99
N TYR A 217 -64.74 -7.61 77.30
CA TYR A 217 -64.16 -8.59 76.36
C TYR A 217 -65.01 -8.81 75.09
N LEU A 218 -66.34 -8.70 75.18
CA LEU A 218 -67.25 -8.94 74.06
C LEU A 218 -67.39 -7.74 73.08
N GLN A 219 -67.21 -6.52 73.60
CA GLN A 219 -67.26 -5.29 72.79
C GLN A 219 -65.94 -5.08 72.04
N TYR A 220 -64.83 -5.53 72.62
CA TYR A 220 -63.51 -5.53 71.99
C TYR A 220 -63.40 -6.53 70.82
N GLU A 221 -63.95 -7.75 70.96
CA GLU A 221 -63.95 -8.72 69.84
C GLU A 221 -64.82 -8.28 68.67
N THR A 222 -66.00 -7.71 68.94
CA THR A 222 -66.87 -7.19 67.87
C THR A 222 -66.25 -5.98 67.18
N GLN A 223 -65.60 -5.06 67.92
CA GLN A 223 -64.83 -3.96 67.34
C GLN A 223 -63.62 -4.44 66.53
N LYS A 224 -62.90 -5.46 67.00
CA LYS A 224 -61.77 -6.07 66.28
C LYS A 224 -62.22 -6.78 65.01
N ALA A 225 -63.34 -7.49 65.04
CA ALA A 225 -63.94 -8.10 63.86
C ALA A 225 -64.36 -7.04 62.84
N ILE A 226 -65.03 -5.97 63.28
CA ILE A 226 -65.42 -4.83 62.43
C ILE A 226 -64.18 -4.16 61.82
N ALA A 227 -63.15 -3.90 62.62
CA ALA A 227 -61.88 -3.35 62.15
C ALA A 227 -61.21 -4.24 61.09
N CYS A 228 -61.18 -5.56 61.31
CA CYS A 228 -60.66 -6.50 60.31
C CYS A 228 -61.49 -6.50 59.01
N THR A 229 -62.82 -6.38 59.06
CA THR A 229 -63.64 -6.23 57.84
C THR A 229 -63.39 -4.92 57.11
N ILE A 230 -63.25 -3.81 57.84
CA ILE A 230 -62.95 -2.49 57.25
C ILE A 230 -61.55 -2.51 56.61
N GLU A 231 -60.56 -3.12 57.27
CA GLU A 231 -59.23 -3.30 56.68
C GLU A 231 -59.25 -4.18 55.44
N ARG A 232 -60.02 -5.28 55.43
CA ARG A 232 -60.20 -6.11 54.22
C ARG A 232 -60.84 -5.33 53.08
N GLN A 233 -61.86 -4.52 53.35
CA GLN A 233 -62.49 -3.65 52.35
C GLN A 233 -61.52 -2.59 51.83
N ARG A 234 -60.75 -1.96 52.72
CA ARG A 234 -59.71 -1.00 52.37
C ARG A 234 -58.63 -1.64 51.49
N LEU A 235 -58.15 -2.82 51.85
CA LEU A 235 -57.18 -3.59 51.08
C LEU A 235 -57.74 -3.95 49.69
N SER A 236 -58.99 -4.41 49.62
CA SER A 236 -59.68 -4.70 48.36
C SER A 236 -59.81 -3.46 47.47
N TYR A 237 -60.15 -2.30 48.06
CA TYR A 237 -60.21 -1.03 47.35
C TYR A 237 -58.83 -0.62 46.83
N THR A 238 -57.80 -0.66 47.69
CA THR A 238 -56.42 -0.32 47.26
C THR A 238 -55.94 -1.25 46.16
N ARG A 239 -56.24 -2.55 46.24
CA ARG A 239 -55.93 -3.53 45.20
C ARG A 239 -56.60 -3.17 43.89
N SER A 240 -57.90 -2.83 43.90
CA SER A 240 -58.61 -2.40 42.69
C SER A 240 -58.04 -1.11 42.09
N THR A 241 -57.62 -0.15 42.93
CA THR A 241 -56.99 1.10 42.43
C THR A 241 -55.61 0.83 41.80
N ILE A 242 -54.84 -0.09 42.37
CA ILE A 242 -53.54 -0.51 41.84
C ILE A 242 -53.72 -1.31 40.56
N GLU A 243 -54.70 -2.22 40.49
CA GLU A 243 -55.02 -2.96 39.25
C GLU A 243 -55.41 -1.99 38.11
N LYS A 244 -56.20 -0.95 38.40
CA LYS A 244 -56.51 0.10 37.42
C LYS A 244 -55.28 0.90 36.97
N SER A 245 -54.34 1.19 37.87
CA SER A 245 -53.11 1.91 37.49
C SER A 245 -52.16 1.01 36.68
N ILE A 246 -52.04 -0.27 37.05
CA ILE A 246 -51.29 -1.28 36.29
C ILE A 246 -51.85 -1.39 34.87
N ASN A 247 -53.17 -1.51 34.71
CA ASN A 247 -53.80 -1.60 33.39
C ASN A 247 -53.53 -0.35 32.54
N LYS A 248 -53.61 0.85 33.11
CA LYS A 248 -53.23 2.10 32.40
C LYS A 248 -51.75 2.10 31.96
N ILE A 249 -50.86 1.57 32.79
CA ILE A 249 -49.43 1.46 32.45
C ILE A 249 -49.25 0.44 31.31
N LEU A 250 -49.94 -0.70 31.37
CA LEU A 250 -49.90 -1.72 30.31
C LEU A 250 -50.40 -1.17 28.97
N ASP A 251 -51.53 -0.45 28.97
CA ASP A 251 -52.06 0.22 27.77
C ASP A 251 -51.04 1.22 27.21
N ARG A 252 -50.37 1.99 28.09
CA ARG A 252 -49.32 2.92 27.65
C ARG A 252 -48.10 2.20 27.07
N ILE A 253 -47.71 1.05 27.62
CA ILE A 253 -46.62 0.23 27.09
C ILE A 253 -46.98 -0.29 25.69
N ILE A 254 -48.23 -0.67 25.43
CA ILE A 254 -48.69 -1.10 24.11
C ILE A 254 -48.58 0.06 23.11
N VAL A 255 -49.10 1.25 23.45
CA VAL A 255 -48.99 2.44 22.59
C VAL A 255 -47.54 2.79 22.28
N LEU A 256 -46.65 2.73 23.28
CA LEU A 256 -45.22 2.99 23.08
C LEU A 256 -44.54 1.94 22.19
N LYS A 257 -44.97 0.67 22.24
CA LYS A 257 -44.49 -0.36 21.31
C LYS A 257 -44.92 -0.07 19.87
N ASP A 258 -46.15 0.38 19.67
CA ASP A 258 -46.65 0.73 18.34
C ASP A 258 -45.95 1.97 17.77
N GLU A 259 -45.72 2.99 18.59
CA GLU A 259 -44.92 4.17 18.23
C GLU A 259 -43.48 3.78 17.86
N LYS A 260 -42.86 2.88 18.64
CA LYS A 260 -41.54 2.31 18.32
C LYS A 260 -41.56 1.58 16.97
N ASN A 261 -42.56 0.75 16.68
CA ASN A 261 -42.62 0.03 15.41
C ASN A 261 -42.80 0.99 14.23
N ARG A 262 -43.67 2.00 14.36
CA ARG A 262 -43.84 3.05 13.33
C ARG A 262 -42.57 3.84 13.07
N THR A 263 -41.78 4.14 14.10
CA THR A 263 -40.50 4.85 13.92
C THR A 263 -39.45 3.95 13.25
N ILE A 264 -39.42 2.66 13.57
CA ILE A 264 -38.56 1.68 12.90
C ILE A 264 -38.92 1.57 11.41
N GLU A 265 -40.20 1.47 11.06
CA GLU A 265 -40.65 1.43 9.66
C GLU A 265 -40.23 2.68 8.88
N LYS A 266 -40.39 3.88 9.48
CA LYS A 266 -39.93 5.13 8.86
C LYS A 266 -38.43 5.14 8.62
N LEU A 267 -37.64 4.67 9.59
CA LEU A 267 -36.18 4.58 9.46
C LEU A 267 -35.76 3.58 8.38
N LEU A 268 -36.44 2.43 8.27
CA LEU A 268 -36.19 1.45 7.22
C LEU A 268 -36.51 2.02 5.83
N ASN A 269 -37.63 2.73 5.68
CA ASN A 269 -37.98 3.39 4.42
C ASN A 269 -36.98 4.48 4.04
N MET A 270 -36.56 5.33 4.99
CA MET A 270 -35.51 6.33 4.74
C MET A 270 -34.19 5.67 4.34
N LYS A 271 -33.82 4.57 5.00
CA LYS A 271 -32.62 3.81 4.65
C LYS A 271 -32.71 3.22 3.25
N ALA A 272 -33.85 2.67 2.85
CA ALA A 272 -34.07 2.15 1.50
C ALA A 272 -33.92 3.24 0.45
N ILE A 273 -34.59 4.39 0.63
CA ILE A 273 -34.51 5.53 -0.29
C ILE A 273 -33.05 6.03 -0.42
N ILE A 274 -32.35 6.20 0.71
CA ILE A 274 -30.94 6.62 0.68
C ILE A 274 -30.10 5.58 -0.07
N ASN A 275 -30.32 4.29 0.18
CA ASN A 275 -29.57 3.25 -0.50
C ASN A 275 -29.82 3.25 -2.01
N ASP A 276 -31.07 3.41 -2.44
CA ASP A 276 -31.44 3.50 -3.86
C ASP A 276 -30.80 4.73 -4.52
N THR A 277 -30.87 5.91 -3.89
CA THR A 277 -30.21 7.12 -4.42
C THR A 277 -28.69 6.99 -4.49
N VAL A 278 -28.06 6.30 -3.54
CA VAL A 278 -26.62 6.00 -3.57
C VAL A 278 -26.30 5.05 -4.72
N VAL A 279 -27.12 4.00 -4.93
CA VAL A 279 -26.97 3.06 -6.04
C VAL A 279 -27.12 3.77 -7.39
N ASP A 280 -28.12 4.65 -7.54
CA ASP A 280 -28.33 5.44 -8.74
C ASP A 280 -27.15 6.38 -9.01
N SER A 281 -26.62 7.04 -7.97
CA SER A 281 -25.44 7.89 -8.07
C SER A 281 -24.19 7.09 -8.48
N ILE A 282 -23.97 5.90 -7.90
CA ILE A 282 -22.88 5.00 -8.30
C ILE A 282 -23.06 4.57 -9.76
N HIS A 283 -24.30 4.27 -10.18
CA HIS A 283 -24.58 3.87 -11.56
C HIS A 283 -24.27 5.00 -12.55
N GLU A 284 -24.67 6.23 -12.22
CA GLU A 284 -24.38 7.41 -13.03
C GLU A 284 -22.87 7.67 -13.13
N GLN A 285 -22.13 7.56 -12.02
CA GLN A 285 -20.67 7.67 -12.03
C GLN A 285 -20.02 6.60 -12.92
N ILE A 286 -20.48 5.35 -12.85
CA ILE A 286 -19.99 4.27 -13.73
C ILE A 286 -20.24 4.60 -15.21
N LEU A 287 -21.41 5.15 -15.55
CA LEU A 287 -21.72 5.58 -16.92
C LEU A 287 -20.78 6.70 -17.39
N GLN A 288 -20.55 7.70 -16.54
CA GLN A 288 -19.62 8.79 -16.83
C GLN A 288 -18.18 8.28 -17.03
N TYR A 289 -17.72 7.35 -16.19
CA TYR A 289 -16.40 6.72 -16.36
C TYR A 289 -16.31 5.92 -17.66
N LYS A 290 -17.34 5.12 -17.99
CA LYS A 290 -17.39 4.39 -19.27
C LYS A 290 -17.32 5.36 -20.45
N GLU A 291 -18.07 6.45 -20.43
CA GLU A 291 -18.03 7.45 -21.49
C GLU A 291 -16.65 8.12 -21.59
N ALA A 292 -16.05 8.49 -20.46
CA ALA A 292 -14.70 9.07 -20.42
C ALA A 292 -13.65 8.11 -20.99
N THR A 293 -13.73 6.81 -20.68
CA THR A 293 -12.83 5.80 -21.26
C THR A 293 -13.00 5.66 -22.77
N LEU A 294 -14.23 5.72 -23.28
CA LEU A 294 -14.51 5.70 -24.71
C LEU A 294 -13.96 6.95 -25.42
N ARG A 295 -14.13 8.14 -24.83
CA ARG A 295 -13.55 9.38 -25.35
C ARG A 295 -12.01 9.32 -25.37
N LYS A 296 -11.38 8.78 -24.33
CA LYS A 296 -9.92 8.59 -24.27
C LYS A 296 -9.42 7.62 -25.36
N ARG A 297 -10.16 6.54 -25.60
CA ARG A 297 -9.85 5.59 -26.68
C ARG A 297 -9.93 6.25 -28.05
N LYS A 298 -11.02 6.98 -28.34
CA LYS A 298 -11.16 7.74 -29.59
C LYS A 298 -10.01 8.72 -29.82
N LEU A 299 -9.63 9.50 -28.81
CA LEU A 299 -8.49 10.43 -28.90
C LEU A 299 -7.15 9.73 -29.15
N TYR A 300 -6.96 8.52 -28.59
CA TYR A 300 -5.76 7.73 -28.83
C TYR A 300 -5.72 7.24 -30.28
N ASP A 301 -6.85 6.73 -30.79
CA ASP A 301 -6.97 6.26 -32.17
C ASP A 301 -6.79 7.43 -33.16
N GLU A 302 -7.36 8.59 -32.88
CA GLU A 302 -7.17 9.82 -33.67
C GLU A 302 -5.71 10.27 -33.70
N ARG A 303 -5.01 10.26 -32.55
CA ARG A 303 -3.56 10.58 -32.50
C ARG A 303 -2.72 9.59 -33.28
N LYS A 304 -3.04 8.30 -33.17
CA LYS A 304 -2.38 7.23 -33.91
C LYS A 304 -2.58 7.43 -35.41
N ASN A 305 -3.82 7.70 -35.85
CA ASN A 305 -4.14 7.97 -37.25
C ASN A 305 -3.44 9.24 -37.75
N SER A 306 -3.43 10.32 -36.97
CA SER A 306 -2.70 11.55 -37.31
C SER A 306 -1.20 11.30 -37.47
N SER A 307 -0.60 10.51 -36.57
CA SER A 307 0.82 10.13 -36.69
C SER A 307 1.08 9.27 -37.93
N HIS A 308 0.21 8.32 -38.24
CA HIS A 308 0.31 7.51 -39.47
C HIS A 308 0.21 8.38 -40.72
N ILE A 309 -0.70 9.36 -40.75
CA ILE A 309 -0.83 10.31 -41.86
C ILE A 309 0.45 11.14 -41.99
N SER A 310 0.99 11.68 -40.90
CA SER A 310 2.25 12.44 -40.94
C SER A 310 3.43 11.60 -41.42
N ILE A 311 3.56 10.36 -40.96
CA ILE A 311 4.60 9.43 -41.42
C ILE A 311 4.42 9.10 -42.91
N SER A 312 3.18 8.90 -43.37
CA SER A 312 2.89 8.66 -44.79
C SER A 312 3.33 9.84 -45.66
N TYR A 313 2.99 11.07 -45.28
CA TYR A 313 3.42 12.27 -45.99
C TYR A 313 4.94 12.45 -45.97
N GLU A 314 5.60 12.17 -44.84
CA GLU A 314 7.07 12.23 -44.77
C GLU A 314 7.74 11.21 -45.70
N LEU A 315 7.17 10.00 -45.80
CA LEU A 315 7.65 8.98 -46.73
C LEU A 315 7.42 9.39 -48.19
N GLU A 316 6.26 9.95 -48.53
CA GLU A 316 5.98 10.49 -49.87
C GLU A 316 6.98 11.57 -50.26
N LEU A 317 7.21 12.56 -49.38
CA LEU A 317 8.22 13.61 -49.62
C LEU A 317 9.63 13.04 -49.79
N LYS A 318 9.96 11.96 -49.07
CA LYS A 318 11.25 11.31 -49.21
C LYS A 318 11.41 10.58 -50.53
N ILE A 319 10.36 9.91 -51.00
CA ILE A 319 10.31 9.29 -52.33
C ILE A 319 10.47 10.36 -53.42
N GLU A 320 9.76 11.49 -53.29
CA GLU A 320 9.91 12.62 -54.22
C GLU A 320 11.33 13.20 -54.22
N LEU A 321 11.93 13.40 -53.04
CA LEU A 321 13.32 13.88 -52.93
C LEU A 321 14.33 12.92 -53.56
N ASP A 322 14.15 11.62 -53.38
CA ASP A 322 15.03 10.62 -53.98
C ASP A 322 14.84 10.58 -55.51
N SER A 323 13.62 10.75 -56.02
CA SER A 323 13.36 10.94 -57.47
C SER A 323 14.08 12.18 -58.01
N ILE A 324 13.98 13.34 -57.33
CA ILE A 324 14.66 14.57 -57.73
C ILE A 324 16.18 14.39 -57.74
N ARG A 325 16.74 13.66 -56.76
CA ARG A 325 18.18 13.35 -56.72
C ARG A 325 18.62 12.48 -57.89
N GLU A 326 17.78 11.52 -58.29
CA GLU A 326 18.04 10.68 -59.45
C GLU A 326 18.01 11.50 -60.75
N ASP A 327 17.02 12.39 -60.91
CA ASP A 327 16.96 13.32 -62.03
C ASP A 327 18.19 14.23 -62.09
N LEU A 328 18.63 14.77 -60.94
CA LEU A 328 19.82 15.61 -60.85
C LEU A 328 21.10 14.83 -61.22
N SER A 329 21.17 13.55 -60.85
CA SER A 329 22.25 12.65 -61.27
C SER A 329 22.26 12.44 -62.80
N ILE A 330 21.08 12.28 -63.41
CA ILE A 330 20.94 12.16 -64.87
C ILE A 330 21.38 13.47 -65.55
N VAL A 331 20.92 14.62 -65.07
CA VAL A 331 21.30 15.95 -65.60
C VAL A 331 22.81 16.16 -65.49
N ASN A 332 23.43 15.80 -64.37
CA ASN A 332 24.89 15.90 -64.21
C ASN A 332 25.64 15.00 -65.21
N LYS A 333 25.17 13.78 -65.46
CA LYS A 333 25.75 12.90 -66.49
C LYS A 333 25.60 13.50 -67.89
N GLN A 334 24.47 14.12 -68.20
CA GLN A 334 24.26 14.82 -69.46
C GLN A 334 25.20 16.03 -69.59
N TRP A 335 25.33 16.84 -68.54
CA TRP A 335 26.25 17.97 -68.51
C TRP A 335 27.70 17.54 -68.74
N GLN A 336 28.15 16.45 -68.09
CA GLN A 336 29.49 15.89 -68.34
C GLN A 336 29.68 15.42 -69.79
N LYS A 337 28.66 14.82 -70.42
CA LYS A 337 28.71 14.44 -71.84
C LYS A 337 28.84 15.67 -72.73
N VAL A 338 28.04 16.70 -72.49
CA VAL A 338 28.08 17.98 -73.23
C VAL A 338 29.44 18.65 -73.05
N ALA A 339 29.97 18.72 -71.84
CA ALA A 339 31.29 19.28 -71.55
C ALA A 339 32.41 18.54 -72.31
N LYS A 340 32.35 17.20 -72.38
CA LYS A 340 33.30 16.41 -73.19
C LYS A 340 33.20 16.74 -74.69
N ILE A 341 31.98 16.85 -75.22
CA ILE A 341 31.76 17.22 -76.63
C ILE A 341 32.30 18.63 -76.89
N LEU A 342 32.03 19.58 -76.00
CA LEU A 342 32.44 20.96 -76.14
C LEU A 342 33.97 21.11 -76.08
N ASN A 343 34.63 20.39 -75.16
CA ASN A 343 36.09 20.34 -75.10
C ASN A 343 36.71 19.71 -76.36
N ALA A 344 36.10 18.67 -76.92
CA ALA A 344 36.54 18.07 -78.18
C ALA A 344 36.39 19.04 -79.36
N ARG A 345 35.26 19.76 -79.43
CA ARG A 345 35.03 20.80 -80.45
C ARG A 345 35.98 21.97 -80.29
N ASN A 346 36.23 22.46 -79.08
CA ASN A 346 37.24 23.50 -78.84
C ASN A 346 38.63 23.06 -79.25
N TYR A 347 39.00 21.79 -79.04
CA TYR A 347 40.25 21.25 -79.53
C TYR A 347 40.31 21.23 -81.07
N GLU A 348 39.23 20.84 -81.74
CA GLU A 348 39.12 20.91 -83.20
C GLU A 348 39.20 22.34 -83.73
N VAL A 349 38.48 23.29 -83.10
CA VAL A 349 38.53 24.71 -83.44
C VAL A 349 39.94 25.24 -83.28
N ASN A 350 40.60 25.04 -82.14
CA ASN A 350 42.00 25.44 -81.94
C ASN A 350 42.94 24.80 -82.97
N LYS A 351 42.67 23.57 -83.40
CA LYS A 351 43.45 22.90 -84.45
C LYS A 351 43.21 23.51 -85.83
N LEU A 352 41.98 23.93 -86.12
CA LEU A 352 41.62 24.64 -87.35
C LEU A 352 42.17 26.07 -87.35
N GLU A 353 42.08 26.80 -86.24
CA GLU A 353 42.68 28.13 -86.06
C GLU A 353 44.19 28.08 -86.30
N LYS A 354 44.91 27.13 -85.69
CA LYS A 354 46.35 26.94 -85.96
C LYS A 354 46.66 26.64 -87.43
N LYS A 355 45.78 25.91 -88.13
CA LYS A 355 45.93 25.66 -89.57
C LYS A 355 45.62 26.91 -90.41
N LEU A 356 44.70 27.75 -89.94
CA LEU A 356 44.33 29.00 -90.59
C LEU A 356 45.42 30.05 -90.42
N ASP A 357 46.05 30.12 -89.23
CA ASP A 357 47.25 30.93 -88.98
C ASP A 357 48.41 30.51 -89.90
N LEU A 358 48.65 29.22 -90.07
CA LEU A 358 49.65 28.70 -91.02
C LEU A 358 49.32 29.01 -92.49
N ASN A 359 48.03 29.08 -92.85
CA ASN A 359 47.61 29.49 -94.20
C ASN A 359 47.68 31.01 -94.40
N ASN A 360 47.49 31.80 -93.35
CA ASN A 360 47.69 33.25 -93.40
C ASN A 360 49.17 33.62 -93.52
N GLU A 361 50.10 32.80 -92.99
CA GLU A 361 51.53 32.94 -93.26
C GLU A 361 51.90 32.67 -94.74
N PHE A 362 51.09 31.89 -95.48
CA PHE A 362 51.31 31.66 -96.92
C PHE A 362 50.83 32.80 -97.82
N ILE A 363 49.99 33.71 -97.33
CA ILE A 363 49.51 34.88 -98.10
C ILE A 363 50.52 36.05 -98.04
N TYR A 364 51.51 36.01 -97.15
CA TYR A 364 52.64 36.95 -97.13
C TYR A 364 53.83 36.47 -97.99
N PHE A 365 53.60 36.20 -99.28
CA PHE A 365 54.71 36.18 -100.26
C PHE A 365 54.86 37.53 -100.95
N ASP A 366 55.58 38.36 -100.19
CA ASP A 366 56.09 39.72 -100.36
C ASP A 366 57.03 39.94 -101.58
N LYS A 367 56.63 39.49 -102.78
CA LYS A 367 57.43 39.71 -104.02
C LYS A 367 56.70 40.43 -105.17
N GLU A 368 55.37 40.45 -105.20
CA GLU A 368 54.62 41.20 -106.23
C GLU A 368 54.28 42.63 -105.78
N ASP A 369 54.01 42.85 -104.49
CA ASP A 369 53.71 44.19 -103.96
C ASP A 369 54.90 45.15 -104.03
N LYS A 370 56.15 44.67 -103.90
CA LYS A 370 57.34 45.52 -104.08
C LYS A 370 57.54 45.97 -105.54
N LYS A 371 57.08 45.19 -106.53
CA LYS A 371 57.05 45.63 -107.93
C LYS A 371 55.93 46.62 -108.16
N LEU A 372 54.78 46.41 -107.53
CA LEU A 372 53.63 47.31 -107.61
C LEU A 372 53.92 48.65 -106.93
N GLU A 373 54.55 48.67 -105.76
CA GLU A 373 54.97 49.89 -105.05
C GLU A 373 56.07 50.65 -105.80
N ALA A 374 57.01 49.96 -106.45
CA ALA A 374 58.01 50.60 -107.30
C ALA A 374 57.37 51.23 -108.55
N LEU A 375 56.37 50.58 -109.15
CA LEU A 375 55.63 51.10 -110.30
C LEU A 375 54.68 52.26 -109.89
N ILE A 376 54.04 52.15 -108.73
CA ILE A 376 53.23 53.22 -108.13
C ILE A 376 54.11 54.42 -107.82
N SER A 377 55.33 54.24 -107.30
CA SER A 377 56.28 55.32 -107.02
C SER A 377 56.75 56.01 -108.31
N GLN A 378 57.04 55.25 -109.38
CA GLN A 378 57.35 55.84 -110.69
C GLN A 378 56.17 56.58 -111.32
N ILE A 379 54.95 56.06 -111.16
CA ILE A 379 53.72 56.75 -111.58
C ILE A 379 53.50 58.01 -110.73
N HIS A 380 53.82 57.98 -109.43
CA HIS A 380 53.67 59.13 -108.54
C HIS A 380 54.70 60.22 -108.84
N GLU A 381 55.96 59.89 -109.13
CA GLU A 381 56.97 60.87 -109.58
C GLU A 381 56.56 61.53 -110.90
N LYS A 382 56.09 60.75 -111.89
CA LYS A 382 55.55 61.27 -113.16
C LYS A 382 54.31 62.14 -112.97
N ARG A 383 53.46 61.82 -111.98
CA ARG A 383 52.28 62.62 -111.61
C ARG A 383 52.63 63.88 -110.84
N ILE A 384 53.68 63.87 -110.01
CA ILE A 384 54.19 65.05 -109.29
C ILE A 384 54.88 66.03 -110.27
N GLU A 385 55.56 65.54 -111.30
CA GLU A 385 56.06 66.38 -112.40
C GLU A 385 54.91 67.02 -113.21
N TYR A 386 53.81 66.30 -113.43
CA TYR A 386 52.59 66.86 -114.05
C TYR A 386 51.82 67.82 -113.12
N ALA A 387 51.86 67.60 -111.79
CA ALA A 387 51.14 68.40 -110.79
C ALA A 387 51.82 69.75 -110.47
N LYS A 388 53.07 69.98 -110.87
CA LYS A 388 53.70 71.31 -110.83
C LYS A 388 53.14 72.29 -111.87
N LEU A 389 52.25 71.85 -112.77
CA LEU A 389 51.66 72.66 -113.85
C LEU A 389 50.16 72.97 -113.74
N SER A 390 49.48 72.69 -112.63
CA SER A 390 48.06 73.04 -112.53
C SER A 390 47.63 73.39 -111.09
N LYS A 391 47.52 74.69 -110.83
CA LYS A 391 46.94 75.27 -109.60
C LYS A 391 45.40 75.16 -109.66
N MET A 392 44.77 74.71 -108.57
CA MET A 392 43.63 75.35 -107.87
C MET A 392 43.03 74.42 -106.80
N LYS A 393 42.65 74.99 -105.65
CA LYS A 393 41.97 74.36 -104.46
C LYS A 393 40.45 74.12 -104.74
N PRO A 394 39.54 73.80 -103.77
CA PRO A 394 39.57 73.15 -102.42
C PRO A 394 38.45 72.08 -102.20
N LYS A 395 38.37 71.39 -101.03
CA LYS A 395 37.21 71.33 -100.07
C LYS A 395 37.22 70.14 -99.07
N GLU A 396 36.50 70.38 -97.97
CA GLU A 396 36.34 69.70 -96.66
C GLU A 396 35.71 68.29 -96.69
N VAL A 397 35.69 67.59 -95.53
CA VAL A 397 34.46 67.17 -94.80
C VAL A 397 34.78 66.33 -93.54
N ASP A 398 34.18 66.74 -92.42
CA ASP A 398 34.04 66.10 -91.11
C ASP A 398 33.09 64.87 -91.11
N TYR A 399 33.27 63.95 -90.14
CA TYR A 399 32.14 63.20 -89.55
C TYR A 399 32.33 62.98 -88.04
N ARG A 400 31.45 63.63 -87.26
CA ARG A 400 31.07 63.26 -85.88
C ARG A 400 29.86 62.32 -85.94
N LEU A 401 29.75 61.40 -84.97
CA LEU A 401 28.50 60.68 -84.65
C LEU A 401 28.29 60.60 -83.13
N ASN A 402 27.20 61.28 -82.71
CA ASN A 402 26.34 61.25 -81.52
C ASN A 402 26.78 60.56 -80.20
N GLU A 403 27.04 61.39 -79.18
CA GLU A 403 27.27 61.01 -77.77
C GLU A 403 25.99 60.87 -76.91
N ASP A 404 24.82 61.21 -77.44
CA ASP A 404 23.60 61.37 -76.62
C ASP A 404 22.84 60.06 -76.38
N GLU A 405 22.97 59.05 -77.25
CA GLU A 405 22.35 57.73 -77.02
C GLU A 405 23.11 56.91 -75.97
N ILE A 406 24.42 57.15 -75.79
CA ILE A 406 25.26 56.44 -74.82
C ILE A 406 25.01 56.94 -73.38
N LYS A 407 24.62 58.21 -73.20
CA LYS A 407 24.30 58.77 -71.88
C LYS A 407 22.97 58.28 -71.32
N SER A 408 21.93 58.13 -72.17
CA SER A 408 20.60 57.68 -71.73
C SER A 408 20.57 56.22 -71.24
N ILE A 409 21.40 55.34 -71.82
CA ILE A 409 21.48 53.94 -71.40
C ILE A 409 22.25 53.79 -70.08
N LYS A 410 23.30 54.59 -69.87
CA LYS A 410 24.09 54.57 -68.63
C LYS A 410 23.32 55.08 -67.41
N GLU A 411 22.45 56.07 -67.57
CA GLU A 411 21.65 56.60 -66.46
C GLU A 411 20.55 55.62 -66.00
N LYS A 412 19.94 54.86 -66.91
CA LYS A 412 18.95 53.83 -66.55
C LYS A 412 19.57 52.66 -65.79
N MET A 413 20.73 52.17 -66.24
CA MET A 413 21.42 51.07 -65.54
C MET A 413 21.88 51.47 -64.13
N LEU A 414 22.25 52.73 -63.93
CA LEU A 414 22.71 53.22 -62.62
C LEU A 414 21.54 53.35 -61.62
N LEU A 415 20.33 53.69 -62.11
CA LEU A 415 19.13 53.77 -61.28
C LEU A 415 18.65 52.38 -60.84
N ASP A 416 18.66 51.40 -61.76
CA ASP A 416 18.30 50.00 -61.46
C ASP A 416 19.31 49.36 -60.48
N GLU A 417 20.60 49.71 -60.58
CA GLU A 417 21.63 49.23 -59.65
C GLU A 417 21.47 49.80 -58.23
N ILE A 418 21.04 51.06 -58.10
CA ILE A 418 20.76 51.69 -56.80
C ILE A 418 19.52 51.06 -56.16
N GLN A 419 18.48 50.80 -56.94
CA GLN A 419 17.24 50.19 -56.44
C GLN A 419 17.45 48.73 -56.00
N MET A 420 18.22 47.93 -56.76
CA MET A 420 18.56 46.58 -56.32
C MET A 420 19.44 46.58 -55.06
N LYS A 421 20.35 47.56 -54.89
CA LYS A 421 21.16 47.67 -53.66
C LYS A 421 20.33 48.05 -52.44
N SER A 422 19.26 48.85 -52.57
CA SER A 422 18.35 49.13 -51.45
C SER A 422 17.52 47.90 -51.06
N GLU A 423 16.99 47.15 -52.03
CA GLU A 423 16.23 45.91 -51.76
C GLU A 423 17.11 44.83 -51.12
N LEU A 424 18.38 44.75 -51.53
CA LEU A 424 19.35 43.82 -50.94
C LEU A 424 19.81 44.24 -49.53
N SER A 425 19.75 45.55 -49.23
CA SER A 425 19.94 46.10 -47.88
C SER A 425 18.78 45.70 -46.96
N ASP A 426 17.55 45.87 -47.42
CA ASP A 426 16.35 45.63 -46.61
C ASP A 426 16.15 44.13 -46.33
N THR A 427 16.39 43.27 -47.32
CA THR A 427 16.38 41.81 -47.12
C THR A 427 17.49 41.34 -46.17
N LYS A 428 18.63 42.02 -46.13
CA LYS A 428 19.72 41.71 -45.19
C LYS A 428 19.37 42.10 -43.76
N ILE A 429 18.62 43.17 -43.56
CA ILE A 429 18.09 43.57 -42.23
C ILE A 429 17.07 42.54 -41.75
N GLU A 430 16.16 42.10 -42.62
CA GLU A 430 15.13 41.10 -42.31
C GLU A 430 15.75 39.74 -41.93
N ILE A 431 16.82 39.31 -42.64
CA ILE A 431 17.59 38.11 -42.29
C ILE A 431 18.25 38.23 -40.91
N CYS A 432 18.78 39.42 -40.55
CA CYS A 432 19.37 39.66 -39.25
C CYS A 432 18.33 39.61 -38.11
N GLU A 433 17.12 40.14 -38.33
CA GLU A 433 16.02 40.06 -37.37
C GLU A 433 15.55 38.61 -37.16
N LEU A 434 15.40 37.85 -38.24
CA LEU A 434 15.07 36.42 -38.17
C LEU A 434 16.16 35.61 -37.43
N HIS A 435 17.45 35.92 -37.66
CA HIS A 435 18.55 35.30 -36.92
C HIS A 435 18.50 35.61 -35.42
N SER A 436 18.11 36.84 -35.04
CA SER A 436 17.94 37.23 -33.64
C SER A 436 16.80 36.45 -32.98
N GLN A 437 15.65 36.32 -33.67
CA GLN A 437 14.50 35.56 -33.18
C GLN A 437 14.82 34.06 -33.02
N ILE A 438 15.55 33.46 -33.97
CA ILE A 438 16.01 32.06 -33.87
C ILE A 438 16.93 31.87 -32.66
N ASN A 439 17.82 32.83 -32.40
CA ASN A 439 18.72 32.78 -31.24
C ASN A 439 17.97 32.89 -29.91
N GLU A 440 16.97 33.75 -29.80
CA GLU A 440 16.11 33.83 -28.61
C GLU A 440 15.34 32.53 -28.38
N LEU A 441 14.83 31.91 -29.44
CA LEU A 441 14.11 30.64 -29.39
C LEU A 441 15.02 29.49 -28.93
N ASN A 442 16.25 29.44 -29.44
CA ASN A 442 17.27 28.48 -29.03
C ASN A 442 17.68 28.64 -27.56
N GLN A 443 17.80 29.88 -27.06
CA GLN A 443 18.03 30.13 -25.63
C GLN A 443 16.86 29.64 -24.77
N HIS A 444 15.62 29.79 -25.24
CA HIS A 444 14.43 29.28 -24.56
C HIS A 444 14.38 27.75 -24.51
N ILE A 445 14.78 27.07 -25.59
CA ILE A 445 14.89 25.61 -25.68
C ILE A 445 15.97 25.10 -24.73
N GLN A 446 17.15 25.73 -24.71
CA GLN A 446 18.25 25.41 -23.80
C GLN A 446 17.84 25.57 -22.32
N LYS A 447 17.11 26.63 -21.96
CA LYS A 447 16.54 26.82 -20.60
C LYS A 447 15.52 25.73 -20.24
N LYS A 448 14.70 25.26 -21.19
CA LYS A 448 13.77 24.14 -20.97
C LYS A 448 14.49 22.80 -20.79
N LEU A 449 15.56 22.54 -21.55
CA LEU A 449 16.36 21.32 -21.42
C LEU A 449 17.10 21.25 -20.07
N ARG A 450 17.67 22.36 -19.59
CA ARG A 450 18.33 22.42 -18.26
C ARG A 450 17.37 22.12 -17.11
N ARG A 451 16.10 22.56 -17.19
CA ARG A 451 15.06 22.22 -16.20
C ARG A 451 14.66 20.74 -16.21
N LYS A 452 14.85 20.04 -17.34
CA LYS A 452 14.54 18.60 -17.51
C LYS A 452 15.67 17.69 -17.03
N HIS A 453 16.92 18.19 -16.96
CA HIS A 453 18.06 17.44 -16.44
C HIS A 453 18.20 17.53 -14.92
N HIS A 454 17.81 18.64 -14.27
CA HIS A 454 17.77 18.73 -12.80
C HIS A 454 16.65 17.94 -12.12
N SER A 455 15.68 17.41 -12.88
CA SER A 455 14.60 16.55 -12.36
C SER A 455 14.88 15.04 -12.53
N LYS A 456 15.98 14.66 -13.20
CA LYS A 456 16.35 13.25 -13.44
C LYS A 456 17.64 12.80 -12.77
N SER A 457 18.45 13.71 -12.20
CA SER A 457 19.71 13.36 -11.54
C SER A 457 19.60 13.02 -10.05
N SER A 458 18.39 12.94 -9.48
CA SER A 458 18.18 12.57 -8.07
C SER A 458 17.57 11.18 -7.86
N ILE A 459 17.39 10.38 -8.92
CA ILE A 459 16.78 9.05 -8.86
C ILE A 459 17.53 8.10 -9.79
N SER A 460 18.79 7.78 -9.48
CA SER A 460 19.48 6.59 -10.03
C SER A 460 20.76 6.27 -9.24
N SER A 461 20.59 5.71 -8.05
CA SER A 461 21.55 4.75 -7.48
C SER A 461 20.74 3.57 -6.95
N PHE A 462 21.26 2.35 -7.14
CA PHE A 462 20.59 1.03 -7.09
C PHE A 462 19.78 0.73 -8.37
N GLY A 463 20.31 0.02 -9.38
CA GLY A 463 21.03 -1.27 -9.33
C GLY A 463 20.10 -2.30 -9.98
N SER A 464 20.10 -2.44 -11.32
CA SER A 464 20.86 -3.45 -12.08
C SER A 464 21.03 -4.78 -11.34
N ASN A 465 20.22 -5.79 -11.72
CA ASN A 465 20.70 -7.04 -12.31
C ASN A 465 19.55 -8.04 -12.55
N TYR A 466 19.77 -8.87 -13.56
CA TYR A 466 19.09 -10.12 -13.95
C TYR A 466 18.12 -10.09 -15.15
N SER A 467 18.73 -10.55 -16.23
CA SER A 467 18.29 -11.08 -17.50
C SER A 467 17.45 -12.36 -17.42
N HIS A 468 16.68 -12.59 -18.50
CA HIS A 468 16.39 -13.89 -19.15
C HIS A 468 15.96 -15.09 -18.28
N PHE A 469 14.74 -15.61 -18.48
CA PHE A 469 14.50 -16.95 -19.07
C PHE A 469 12.99 -17.28 -19.19
N ASN A 470 12.61 -17.70 -20.41
CA ASN A 470 11.60 -18.64 -20.93
C ASN A 470 10.14 -18.81 -20.43
N ASP A 471 9.36 -19.02 -21.49
CA ASP A 471 8.03 -19.61 -21.69
C ASP A 471 7.78 -21.03 -21.13
N LYS A 472 6.48 -21.39 -21.15
CA LYS A 472 5.80 -22.70 -20.93
C LYS A 472 5.46 -22.94 -19.44
N GLU A 473 4.27 -23.36 -19.03
CA GLU A 473 3.36 -24.38 -19.58
C GLU A 473 1.88 -24.10 -19.26
N LYS A 474 1.04 -24.67 -20.12
CA LYS A 474 -0.41 -24.87 -19.95
C LYS A 474 -0.69 -26.15 -19.16
N GLU A 475 -1.91 -26.18 -18.62
CA GLU A 475 -2.86 -27.32 -18.62
C GLU A 475 -2.87 -28.37 -17.49
N LYS A 476 -4.14 -28.62 -17.05
CA LYS A 476 -4.72 -29.81 -16.39
C LYS A 476 -4.47 -29.90 -14.87
N SER A 477 -5.43 -30.21 -14.01
CA SER A 477 -6.61 -31.09 -14.16
C SER A 477 -7.66 -30.84 -13.07
N ASN A 478 -8.92 -31.11 -13.42
CA ASN A 478 -10.05 -31.36 -12.51
C ASN A 478 -10.01 -32.83 -12.02
N LEU A 479 -10.67 -33.10 -10.88
CA LEU A 479 -11.53 -34.28 -10.51
C LEU A 479 -11.29 -34.89 -9.12
N THR A 480 -12.34 -35.61 -8.67
CA THR A 480 -12.64 -36.31 -7.40
C THR A 480 -13.09 -35.40 -6.25
N ILE A 481 -14.37 -35.22 -5.90
CA ILE A 481 -15.51 -36.13 -5.63
C ILE A 481 -15.24 -37.09 -4.46
N THR A 482 -15.98 -36.81 -3.37
CA THR A 482 -16.52 -37.64 -2.27
C THR A 482 -15.77 -38.90 -1.82
N GLU A 483 -15.53 -39.01 -0.52
CA GLU A 483 -16.14 -40.00 0.39
C GLU A 483 -15.42 -40.03 1.74
N ASN A 484 -16.20 -40.32 2.79
CA ASN A 484 -15.85 -40.94 4.08
C ASN A 484 -16.33 -40.20 5.32
N SER A 485 -17.66 -40.25 5.50
CA SER A 485 -18.26 -40.73 6.74
C SER A 485 -17.93 -42.21 6.99
N LYS A 486 -17.89 -42.62 8.27
CA LYS A 486 -17.55 -43.94 8.85
C LYS A 486 -16.07 -44.12 9.18
N TYR A 487 -15.77 -44.18 10.49
CA TYR A 487 -15.38 -45.43 11.14
C TYR A 487 -15.48 -45.32 12.67
N HIS A 488 -16.28 -46.25 13.24
CA HIS A 488 -16.10 -47.03 14.49
C HIS A 488 -15.93 -46.30 15.83
N GLU A 489 -16.74 -46.53 16.89
CA GLU A 489 -17.49 -47.72 17.33
C GLU A 489 -16.59 -48.97 17.41
N LYS A 490 -15.87 -49.07 18.55
CA LYS A 490 -15.31 -50.29 19.17
C LYS A 490 -14.56 -49.91 20.45
N GLU A 491 -15.28 -49.82 21.57
CA GLU A 491 -14.74 -50.02 22.93
C GLU A 491 -15.85 -50.67 23.77
N GLU A 492 -16.05 -51.97 23.55
CA GLU A 492 -16.61 -52.89 24.52
C GLU A 492 -15.53 -53.96 24.71
N GLU A 493 -14.95 -54.00 25.91
CA GLU A 493 -14.35 -55.14 26.61
C GLU A 493 -13.45 -54.58 27.72
N GLU A 494 -14.00 -54.52 28.94
CA GLU A 494 -13.34 -54.72 30.24
C GLU A 494 -14.26 -54.14 31.35
N GLU A 495 -15.36 -54.85 31.64
CA GLU A 495 -15.96 -54.79 32.97
C GLU A 495 -15.70 -56.13 33.66
N GLU A 496 -14.76 -56.07 34.61
CA GLU A 496 -14.58 -57.10 35.64
C GLU A 496 -15.89 -57.29 36.40
N GLY A 497 -16.22 -58.56 36.63
CA GLY A 497 -17.50 -58.98 37.16
C GLY A 497 -17.87 -58.36 38.50
N PHE A 498 -19.15 -58.01 38.61
CA PHE A 498 -19.91 -58.17 39.83
C PHE A 498 -21.18 -58.95 39.49
N GLU A 499 -21.33 -60.07 40.19
CA GLU A 499 -22.44 -61.01 40.09
C GLU A 499 -23.79 -60.30 40.21
N GLU A 500 -24.70 -60.65 39.30
CA GLU A 500 -26.11 -60.33 39.38
C GLU A 500 -26.73 -61.06 40.59
N ASP A 501 -26.99 -60.32 41.67
CA ASP A 501 -27.98 -60.75 42.66
C ASP A 501 -29.39 -60.60 42.04
N GLU A 502 -29.84 -61.66 41.38
CA GLU A 502 -31.24 -61.93 41.08
C GLU A 502 -32.03 -62.02 42.41
N ASN A 503 -32.62 -60.89 42.82
CA ASN A 503 -33.95 -60.77 43.47
C ASN A 503 -34.07 -59.44 44.23
N MET A 504 -34.01 -58.31 43.53
CA MET A 504 -34.46 -57.03 44.11
C MET A 504 -35.95 -56.85 43.81
N VAL A 505 -36.81 -56.99 44.83
CA VAL A 505 -38.23 -56.69 44.74
C VAL A 505 -38.39 -55.25 44.23
N ILE A 506 -38.80 -55.10 42.96
CA ILE A 506 -39.05 -53.80 42.33
C ILE A 506 -40.25 -53.16 43.04
N THR A 507 -39.94 -52.39 44.08
CA THR A 507 -40.90 -51.57 44.78
C THR A 507 -41.04 -50.25 44.01
N PRO A 508 -42.23 -49.61 43.99
CA PRO A 508 -42.44 -48.31 43.32
C PRO A 508 -41.41 -47.24 43.70
N LYS A 509 -40.87 -47.32 44.92
CA LYS A 509 -39.80 -46.44 45.42
C LYS A 509 -38.47 -46.59 44.65
N ILE A 510 -38.11 -47.80 44.21
CA ILE A 510 -36.89 -48.06 43.45
C ILE A 510 -37.02 -47.52 42.01
N ILE A 511 -38.21 -47.61 41.42
CA ILE A 511 -38.50 -47.03 40.09
C ILE A 511 -38.37 -45.50 40.15
N LEU A 512 -39.00 -44.86 41.14
CA LEU A 512 -38.89 -43.41 41.35
C LEU A 512 -37.45 -42.95 41.62
N LEU A 513 -36.67 -43.75 42.35
CA LEU A 513 -35.25 -43.45 42.57
C LEU A 513 -34.44 -43.56 41.27
N LYS A 514 -34.72 -44.55 40.41
CA LYS A 514 -34.06 -44.67 39.09
C LYS A 514 -34.46 -43.56 38.12
N GLU A 515 -35.69 -43.03 38.20
CA GLU A 515 -36.10 -41.85 37.44
C GLU A 515 -35.42 -40.59 37.95
N ASN A 516 -35.39 -40.37 39.27
CA ASN A 516 -34.69 -39.24 39.86
C ASN A 516 -33.18 -39.24 39.56
N ILE A 517 -32.55 -40.43 39.55
CA ILE A 517 -31.13 -40.56 39.18
C ILE A 517 -30.93 -40.15 37.71
N ARG A 518 -31.79 -40.60 36.79
CA ARG A 518 -31.73 -40.18 35.38
C ARG A 518 -31.94 -38.68 35.19
N ASP A 519 -32.87 -38.08 35.92
CA ASP A 519 -33.11 -36.64 35.86
C ASP A 519 -31.89 -35.85 36.36
N ILE A 520 -31.25 -36.32 37.44
CA ILE A 520 -30.00 -35.73 37.98
C ILE A 520 -28.85 -35.90 36.99
N GLU A 521 -28.70 -37.06 36.35
CA GLU A 521 -27.68 -37.31 35.32
C GLU A 521 -27.85 -36.37 34.12
N HIS A 522 -29.09 -36.18 33.66
CA HIS A 522 -29.41 -35.25 32.58
C HIS A 522 -29.13 -33.78 32.98
N GLU A 523 -29.40 -33.39 34.23
CA GLU A 523 -29.02 -32.07 34.75
C GLU A 523 -27.50 -31.86 34.81
N ILE A 524 -26.75 -32.90 35.19
CA ILE A 524 -25.27 -32.89 35.19
C ILE A 524 -24.73 -32.74 33.76
N GLU A 525 -25.33 -33.42 32.79
CA GLU A 525 -24.96 -33.30 31.38
C GLU A 525 -25.24 -31.90 30.82
N ILE A 526 -26.40 -31.31 31.13
CA ILE A 526 -26.68 -29.91 30.77
C ILE A 526 -25.67 -28.95 31.44
N ALA A 527 -25.29 -29.21 32.68
CA ALA A 527 -24.33 -28.41 33.41
C ALA A 527 -22.91 -28.52 32.82
N SER A 528 -22.49 -29.71 32.37
CA SER A 528 -21.19 -29.94 31.72
C SER A 528 -21.11 -29.20 30.38
N ILE A 529 -22.15 -29.27 29.55
CA ILE A 529 -22.25 -28.54 28.27
C ILE A 529 -22.20 -27.02 28.50
N LYS A 530 -22.88 -26.51 29.54
CA LYS A 530 -22.82 -25.08 29.90
C LYS A 530 -21.43 -24.66 30.36
N LYS A 531 -20.71 -25.52 31.08
CA LYS A 531 -19.33 -25.28 31.52
C LYS A 531 -18.38 -25.24 30.33
N GLU A 532 -18.49 -26.18 29.40
CA GLU A 532 -17.67 -26.22 28.18
C GLU A 532 -17.85 -24.98 27.30
N LYS A 533 -19.10 -24.54 27.08
CA LYS A 533 -19.39 -23.28 26.38
C LYS A 533 -18.78 -22.05 27.05
N ARG A 534 -18.66 -22.03 28.38
CA ARG A 534 -17.98 -20.94 29.12
C ARG A 534 -16.47 -21.00 28.93
N VAL A 535 -15.88 -22.19 28.94
CA VAL A 535 -14.44 -22.40 28.70
C VAL A 535 -14.06 -21.97 27.29
N GLN A 536 -14.84 -22.34 26.27
CA GLN A 536 -14.63 -21.90 24.88
C GLN A 536 -14.68 -20.37 24.75
N LYS A 537 -15.68 -19.72 25.34
CA LYS A 537 -15.77 -18.24 25.37
C LYS A 537 -14.57 -17.58 26.06
N LEU A 538 -14.05 -18.17 27.14
CA LEU A 538 -12.87 -17.68 27.82
C LEU A 538 -11.60 -17.85 26.98
N GLN A 539 -11.52 -18.93 26.21
CA GLN A 539 -10.40 -19.20 25.31
C GLN A 539 -10.39 -18.21 24.13
N GLU A 540 -11.55 -17.97 23.50
CA GLU A 540 -11.71 -16.91 22.47
C GLU A 540 -11.29 -15.54 23.00
N LYS A 541 -11.64 -15.21 24.25
CA LYS A 541 -11.25 -13.94 24.89
C LYS A 541 -9.75 -13.88 25.16
N ARG A 542 -9.12 -14.98 25.58
CA ARG A 542 -7.65 -15.06 25.75
C ARG A 542 -6.93 -14.91 24.41
N GLU A 543 -7.42 -15.52 23.35
CA GLU A 543 -6.86 -15.38 22.00
C GLU A 543 -6.99 -13.95 21.48
N GLN A 544 -8.14 -13.29 21.72
CA GLN A 544 -8.31 -11.86 21.43
C GLN A 544 -7.31 -11.01 22.21
N ILE A 545 -7.14 -11.23 23.52
CA ILE A 545 -6.17 -10.51 24.35
C ILE A 545 -4.73 -10.72 23.85
N ASN A 546 -4.36 -11.96 23.53
CA ASN A 546 -3.04 -12.28 23.01
C ASN A 546 -2.81 -11.63 21.63
N SER A 547 -3.85 -11.56 20.78
CA SER A 547 -3.76 -10.85 19.50
C SER A 547 -3.54 -9.34 19.70
N TYR A 548 -4.20 -8.73 20.70
CA TYR A 548 -4.00 -7.33 21.04
C TYR A 548 -2.62 -7.09 21.66
N LEU A 549 -2.14 -8.00 22.51
CA LEU A 549 -0.78 -7.94 23.08
C LEU A 549 0.30 -8.05 22.00
N SER A 550 0.14 -8.95 21.02
CA SER A 550 1.05 -9.06 19.88
C SER A 550 1.00 -7.85 18.93
N GLN A 551 -0.11 -7.10 18.91
CA GLN A 551 -0.23 -5.83 18.17
C GLN A 551 0.36 -4.64 18.95
N LEU A 552 0.45 -4.74 20.26
CA LEU A 552 0.96 -3.70 21.18
C LEU A 552 2.48 -3.83 21.44
N ASP A 553 3.24 -4.33 20.47
CA ASP A 553 4.70 -4.39 20.54
C ASP A 553 5.28 -2.96 20.69
N GLU A 554 5.54 -2.54 21.93
CA GLU A 554 6.01 -1.20 22.29
C GLU A 554 7.30 -0.82 21.53
N TYR A 555 8.12 -1.81 21.17
CA TYR A 555 9.36 -1.62 20.44
C TYR A 555 9.16 -1.16 18.98
N ASN A 556 8.08 -1.60 18.33
CA ASN A 556 7.77 -1.24 16.94
C ASN A 556 6.86 -0.01 16.84
N VAL A 557 6.00 0.21 17.84
CA VAL A 557 5.04 1.33 17.84
C VAL A 557 5.68 2.65 18.30
N ARG A 558 6.65 2.60 19.23
CA ARG A 558 7.35 3.80 19.72
C ARG A 558 8.02 4.63 18.61
N PRO A 559 8.79 4.07 17.67
CA PRO A 559 9.37 4.86 16.58
C PRO A 559 8.31 5.43 15.62
N ILE A 560 7.16 4.76 15.45
CA ILE A 560 6.05 5.27 14.63
C ILE A 560 5.38 6.46 15.31
N ILE A 561 5.09 6.38 16.61
CA ILE A 561 4.50 7.48 17.38
C ILE A 561 5.45 8.67 17.46
N ILE A 562 6.74 8.43 17.70
CA ILE A 562 7.76 9.49 17.72
C ILE A 562 7.81 10.17 16.35
N ARG A 563 7.82 9.41 15.26
CA ARG A 563 7.77 9.95 13.90
C ARG A 563 6.50 10.75 13.62
N ASP A 564 5.34 10.25 14.03
CA ASP A 564 4.06 10.97 13.87
C ASP A 564 4.00 12.26 14.70
N LEU A 565 4.64 12.29 15.87
CA LEU A 565 4.77 13.48 16.69
C LEU A 565 5.70 14.51 16.05
N PHE A 566 6.85 14.08 15.50
CA PHE A 566 7.75 14.95 14.74
C PHE A 566 7.09 15.48 13.46
N ASP A 567 6.38 14.64 12.70
CA ASP A 567 5.66 15.07 11.50
C ASP A 567 4.55 16.08 11.82
N LYS A 568 3.86 15.95 12.97
CA LYS A 568 2.88 16.94 13.43
C LYS A 568 3.55 18.24 13.88
N TYR A 569 4.66 18.13 14.60
CA TYR A 569 5.45 19.28 15.01
C TYR A 569 5.96 20.07 13.79
N ASP A 570 6.53 19.40 12.79
CA ASP A 570 7.02 20.02 11.56
C ASP A 570 5.90 20.70 10.77
N ARG A 571 4.72 20.07 10.66
CA ARG A 571 3.55 20.69 10.01
C ARG A 571 3.06 21.93 10.75
N SER A 572 3.02 21.87 12.08
CA SER A 572 2.62 23.02 12.91
C SER A 572 3.63 24.18 12.79
N LEU A 573 4.92 23.86 12.70
CA LEU A 573 6.00 24.83 12.49
C LEU A 573 5.93 25.45 11.10
N ASP A 574 5.75 24.64 10.05
CA ASP A 574 5.58 25.12 8.68
C ASP A 574 4.35 26.00 8.53
N TRP A 575 3.24 25.63 9.18
CA TRP A 575 2.05 26.46 9.21
C TRP A 575 2.32 27.81 9.89
N LEU A 576 2.97 27.80 11.06
CA LEU A 576 3.34 29.02 11.80
C LEU A 576 4.27 29.91 10.96
N ILE A 577 5.30 29.32 10.34
CA ILE A 577 6.23 30.04 9.46
C ILE A 577 5.48 30.67 8.29
N ASN A 578 4.59 29.94 7.63
CA ASN A 578 3.80 30.47 6.51
C ASN A 578 2.80 31.55 6.96
N ALA A 579 2.18 31.39 8.13
CA ALA A 579 1.27 32.38 8.69
C ALA A 579 2.02 33.67 9.07
N THR A 580 3.19 33.56 9.70
CA THR A 580 4.04 34.71 10.03
C THR A 580 4.56 35.42 8.78
N PHE A 581 5.01 34.70 7.75
CA PHE A 581 5.41 35.32 6.48
C PHE A 581 4.25 36.01 5.76
N SER A 582 3.06 35.41 5.77
CA SER A 582 1.86 35.99 5.15
C SER A 582 1.44 37.28 5.86
N GLN A 583 1.49 37.29 7.20
CA GLN A 583 1.18 38.45 8.01
C GLN A 583 2.26 39.54 7.89
N LEU A 584 3.54 39.17 7.83
CA LEU A 584 4.65 40.11 7.62
C LEU A 584 4.56 40.77 6.24
N LYS A 585 4.14 40.02 5.22
CA LYS A 585 3.83 40.55 3.88
C LYS A 585 2.63 41.50 3.91
N PHE A 586 1.62 41.20 4.72
CA PHE A 586 0.46 42.07 4.94
C PHE A 586 0.85 43.37 5.67
N TRP A 587 1.69 43.30 6.71
CA TRP A 587 2.18 44.47 7.45
C TRP A 587 3.06 45.37 6.59
N ARG A 588 3.93 44.79 5.75
CA ARG A 588 4.71 45.55 4.76
C ARG A 588 3.84 46.30 3.76
N LYS A 589 2.63 45.80 3.44
CA LYS A 589 1.67 46.49 2.57
C LYS A 589 0.93 47.64 3.27
N LEU A 590 0.71 47.54 4.58
CA LEU A 590 -0.05 48.52 5.36
C LEU A 590 0.81 49.62 6.00
N LEU A 591 2.13 49.55 5.84
CA LEU A 591 3.12 50.56 6.26
C LEU A 591 3.19 50.91 7.76
N MET A 592 2.32 50.39 8.64
CA MET A 592 2.50 50.37 10.11
C MET A 592 1.65 49.25 10.76
N PRO A 593 2.10 48.63 11.86
CA PRO A 593 1.26 47.70 12.62
C PRO A 593 0.24 48.48 13.46
N SER A 594 -1.06 48.34 13.18
CA SER A 594 -2.10 48.86 14.06
C SER A 594 -2.24 47.94 15.29
N PRO A 595 -2.63 48.46 16.48
CA PRO A 595 -2.87 47.64 17.67
C PRO A 595 -3.89 46.52 17.45
N GLN A 596 -4.86 46.75 16.56
CA GLN A 596 -5.86 45.75 16.17
C GLN A 596 -5.22 44.58 15.40
N ILE A 597 -4.22 44.85 14.57
CA ILE A 597 -3.50 43.81 13.82
C ILE A 597 -2.62 42.96 14.75
N LEU A 598 -2.04 43.56 15.79
CA LEU A 598 -1.31 42.84 16.84
C LEU A 598 -2.23 41.95 17.67
N ASN A 599 -3.42 42.43 18.03
CA ASN A 599 -4.43 41.60 18.71
C ASN A 599 -4.92 40.46 17.82
N ASP A 600 -5.16 40.71 16.54
CA ASP A 600 -5.52 39.68 15.57
C ASP A 600 -4.41 38.64 15.42
N TRP A 601 -3.14 39.05 15.45
CA TRP A 601 -2.01 38.14 15.40
C TRP A 601 -1.92 37.25 16.65
N ASN A 602 -2.16 37.84 17.82
CA ASN A 602 -2.16 37.14 19.10
C ASN A 602 -3.28 36.09 19.17
N ILE A 603 -4.49 36.46 18.73
CA ILE A 603 -5.67 35.60 18.80
C ILE A 603 -5.67 34.55 17.67
N LYS A 604 -5.34 34.92 16.43
CA LYS A 604 -5.51 34.04 15.27
C LYS A 604 -4.27 33.22 14.92
N THR A 605 -3.08 33.63 15.38
CA THR A 605 -1.82 32.99 14.98
C THR A 605 -1.07 32.42 16.19
N LEU A 606 -0.85 33.21 17.24
CA LEU A 606 -0.06 32.77 18.39
C LEU A 606 -0.85 31.85 19.33
N SER A 607 -2.11 32.16 19.65
CA SER A 607 -2.92 31.33 20.55
C SER A 607 -3.16 29.90 20.02
N PRO A 608 -3.50 29.69 18.73
CA PRO A 608 -3.61 28.33 18.18
C PRO A 608 -2.29 27.57 18.21
N SER A 609 -1.18 28.24 17.89
CA SER A 609 0.17 27.64 17.93
C SER A 609 0.58 27.25 19.35
N TYR A 610 0.25 28.09 20.33
CA TYR A 610 0.52 27.83 21.74
C TYR A 610 -0.28 26.62 22.24
N ASN A 611 -1.58 26.55 21.92
CA ASN A 611 -2.43 25.43 22.29
C ASN A 611 -1.97 24.11 21.64
N GLU A 612 -1.50 24.16 20.39
CA GLU A 612 -0.94 22.99 19.71
C GLU A 612 0.38 22.54 20.34
N ALA A 613 1.27 23.49 20.65
CA ALA A 613 2.52 23.21 21.35
C ALA A 613 2.30 22.63 22.76
N GLU A 614 1.32 23.15 23.50
CA GLU A 614 0.92 22.61 24.81
C GLU A 614 0.34 21.20 24.66
N GLY A 615 -0.48 20.95 23.64
CA GLY A 615 -1.02 19.63 23.31
C GLY A 615 0.05 18.61 22.90
N ILE A 616 1.11 19.03 22.21
CA ILE A 616 2.27 18.19 21.88
C ILE A 616 3.10 17.91 23.13
N SER A 617 3.35 18.94 23.95
CA SER A 617 4.08 18.82 25.22
C SER A 617 3.40 17.85 26.21
N MET A 618 2.08 17.96 26.35
CA MET A 618 1.28 17.05 27.19
C MET A 618 1.30 15.60 26.68
N LYS A 619 1.37 15.40 25.36
CA LYS A 619 1.54 14.05 24.80
C LYS A 619 2.93 13.52 25.04
N PHE A 620 3.97 14.34 24.91
CA PHE A 620 5.35 13.95 25.22
C PHE A 620 5.55 13.59 26.69
N SER A 621 4.87 14.25 27.62
CA SER A 621 4.96 13.94 29.06
C SER A 621 4.31 12.61 29.45
N LEU A 622 3.37 12.09 28.66
CA LEU A 622 2.76 10.77 28.87
C LEU A 622 3.68 9.59 28.48
N TYR A 623 4.77 9.86 27.74
CA TYR A 623 5.72 8.85 27.26
C TYR A 623 7.10 8.94 27.94
N ARG A 624 7.21 9.77 28.98
CA ARG A 624 8.35 9.82 29.90
C ARG A 624 8.04 8.99 31.12
#